data_AF-A0AA94PUE8-F1
#
_entry.id   AF-A0AA94PUE8-F1
#
_cell.length_a   1.000
_cell.length_b   1.000
_cell.length_c   1.000
_cell.angle_alpha   90.00
_cell.angle_beta   90.00
_cell.angle_gamma   90.00
#
_symmetry.space_group_name_H-M   'P 1'
#
loop_
_entity.id
_entity.type
_entity.pdbx_description
1 polymer ?
#
loop_
_entity_poly.entity_id
_entity_poly.type
_entity_poly.pdbx_seq_one_letter_code
_entity_poly.pdbx_strand_id
1 'polypeptide(L)'
;MGGSPVSRYFPHGLAVLFLILWTALAVNPVMRDVWWAENIPVMVVFLLLAATYRFFRFSNLAYGLMGCWLVLHTIGGHYTFANVPFDFITDLFGFERNHFDRVGHYSIGFYAFPLAELLTRKRLAKPAVVYLFSLFAIMALAAGYEILEWWYAVLAGGEAGIEFLGSQGDIWDAQTDMLCDTLGAVTALVLFFFFGIKAEQQPE
;
A
#
# COMPACT_ATOMS: atom_id res chain seq x y z
N MET A 1 -23.02 20.72 10.01
CA MET A 1 -23.40 20.86 8.58
C MET A 1 -22.78 19.67 7.84
N GLY A 2 -23.61 18.73 7.36
CA GLY A 2 -23.13 17.49 6.76
C GLY A 2 -22.39 17.75 5.45
N GLY A 3 -21.24 17.10 5.25
CA GLY A 3 -20.49 17.17 4.00
C GLY A 3 -21.33 16.74 2.80
N SER A 4 -20.91 17.12 1.59
CA SER A 4 -21.62 16.75 0.36
C SER A 4 -21.85 15.23 0.29
N PRO A 5 -22.96 14.76 -0.34
CA PRO A 5 -23.20 13.32 -0.53
C PRO A 5 -21.99 12.60 -1.13
N VAL A 6 -21.30 13.24 -2.08
CA VAL A 6 -20.05 12.76 -2.68
C VAL A 6 -18.98 12.46 -1.63
N SER A 7 -18.76 13.41 -0.69
CA SER A 7 -17.80 13.23 0.41
C SER A 7 -18.21 12.10 1.36
N ARG A 8 -19.52 11.91 1.60
CA ARG A 8 -20.00 10.83 2.48
C ARG A 8 -19.73 9.44 1.90
N TYR A 9 -20.04 9.25 0.62
CA TYR A 9 -19.98 7.93 -0.05
C TYR A 9 -18.65 7.61 -0.71
N PHE A 10 -17.70 8.54 -0.72
CA PHE A 10 -16.36 8.34 -1.28
C PHE A 10 -15.69 6.99 -0.94
N PRO A 11 -15.57 6.55 0.34
CA PRO A 11 -14.93 5.27 0.65
C PRO A 11 -15.70 4.05 0.11
N HIS A 12 -17.03 4.16 -0.03
CA HIS A 12 -17.84 3.08 -0.63
C HIS A 12 -17.60 3.01 -2.14
N GLY A 13 -17.50 4.16 -2.81
CA GLY A 13 -17.14 4.23 -4.23
C GLY A 13 -15.76 3.62 -4.48
N LEU A 14 -14.76 3.96 -3.65
CA LEU A 14 -13.43 3.34 -3.72
C LEU A 14 -13.49 1.83 -3.49
N ALA A 15 -14.24 1.36 -2.50
CA ALA A 15 -14.37 -0.07 -2.22
C ALA A 15 -15.00 -0.84 -3.39
N VAL A 16 -16.05 -0.29 -4.01
CA VAL A 16 -16.69 -0.90 -5.19
C VAL A 16 -15.72 -0.91 -6.38
N LEU A 17 -15.04 0.21 -6.64
CA LEU A 17 -14.05 0.30 -7.72
C LEU A 17 -12.91 -0.72 -7.53
N PHE A 18 -12.39 -0.82 -6.30
CA PHE A 18 -11.37 -1.80 -5.95
C PHE A 18 -11.86 -3.24 -6.17
N LEU A 19 -13.07 -3.59 -5.72
CA LEU A 19 -13.61 -4.94 -5.91
C LEU A 19 -13.81 -5.29 -7.39
N ILE A 20 -14.25 -4.34 -8.21
CA ILE A 20 -14.37 -4.52 -9.67
C ILE A 20 -12.98 -4.78 -10.27
N LEU A 21 -12.00 -3.93 -9.94
CA LEU A 21 -10.63 -4.09 -10.43
C LEU A 21 -10.04 -5.42 -10.00
N TRP A 22 -10.13 -5.75 -8.71
CA TRP A 22 -9.63 -7.00 -8.13
C TRP A 22 -10.25 -8.22 -8.80
N THR A 23 -11.56 -8.20 -9.02
CA THR A 23 -12.26 -9.32 -9.69
C THR A 23 -11.83 -9.44 -11.15
N ALA A 24 -11.68 -8.32 -11.86
CA ALA A 24 -11.20 -8.32 -13.25
C ALA A 24 -9.77 -8.86 -13.35
N LEU A 25 -8.88 -8.43 -12.46
CA LEU A 25 -7.48 -8.85 -12.40
C LEU A 25 -7.28 -10.24 -11.78
N ALA A 26 -8.33 -10.84 -11.20
CA ALA A 26 -8.32 -12.25 -10.82
C ALA A 26 -8.50 -13.20 -12.03
N VAL A 27 -8.98 -12.69 -13.17
CA VAL A 27 -9.15 -13.48 -14.39
C VAL A 27 -7.81 -13.64 -15.09
N ASN A 28 -7.34 -14.88 -15.27
CA ASN A 28 -6.10 -15.22 -15.99
C ASN A 28 -4.86 -14.37 -15.59
N PRO A 29 -4.45 -14.31 -14.31
CA PRO A 29 -3.17 -13.71 -13.95
C PRO A 29 -2.02 -14.54 -14.55
N VAL A 30 -0.87 -13.88 -14.75
CA VAL A 30 0.33 -14.47 -15.37
C VAL A 30 0.78 -15.71 -14.59
N MET A 31 0.83 -15.61 -13.26
CA MET A 31 1.11 -16.75 -12.37
C MET A 31 0.09 -16.82 -11.25
N ARG A 32 -0.72 -17.88 -11.22
CA ARG A 32 -1.81 -18.03 -10.24
C ARG A 32 -1.28 -18.15 -8.80
N ASP A 33 -0.16 -18.82 -8.59
CA ASP A 33 0.42 -19.02 -7.26
C ASP A 33 0.96 -17.71 -6.68
N VAL A 34 1.71 -16.95 -7.48
CA VAL A 34 2.18 -15.60 -7.14
C VAL A 34 1.00 -14.67 -6.92
N TRP A 35 -0.02 -14.71 -7.79
CA TRP A 35 -1.23 -13.90 -7.63
C TRP A 35 -1.90 -14.09 -6.27
N TRP A 36 -1.99 -15.33 -5.77
CA TRP A 36 -2.51 -15.59 -4.42
C TRP A 36 -1.59 -15.03 -3.33
N ALA A 37 -0.28 -15.26 -3.43
CA ALA A 37 0.69 -14.76 -2.47
C ALA A 37 0.60 -13.23 -2.30
N GLU A 38 0.49 -12.50 -3.41
CA GLU A 38 0.38 -11.03 -3.45
C GLU A 38 -1.00 -10.53 -3.01
N ASN A 39 -2.09 -11.18 -3.44
CA ASN A 39 -3.44 -10.66 -3.19
C ASN A 39 -4.01 -11.07 -1.82
N ILE A 40 -3.45 -12.06 -1.13
CA ILE A 40 -3.87 -12.40 0.24
C ILE A 40 -3.65 -11.20 1.19
N PRO A 41 -2.44 -10.60 1.29
CA PRO A 41 -2.21 -9.40 2.09
C PRO A 41 -3.17 -8.25 1.73
N VAL A 42 -3.37 -7.98 0.44
CA VAL A 42 -4.28 -6.93 -0.05
C VAL A 42 -5.70 -7.16 0.47
N MET A 43 -6.22 -8.37 0.32
CA MET A 43 -7.58 -8.70 0.74
C MET A 43 -7.72 -8.69 2.27
N VAL A 44 -6.70 -9.09 3.02
CA VAL A 44 -6.68 -8.96 4.48
C VAL A 44 -6.82 -7.48 4.88
N VAL A 45 -6.02 -6.59 4.29
CA VAL A 45 -6.09 -5.14 4.57
C VAL A 45 -7.45 -4.56 4.17
N PHE A 46 -7.97 -4.90 2.98
CA PHE A 46 -9.29 -4.46 2.53
C PHE A 46 -10.41 -4.89 3.50
N LEU A 47 -10.42 -6.16 3.90
CA LEU A 47 -11.43 -6.70 4.82
C LEU A 47 -11.32 -6.08 6.21
N LEU A 48 -10.10 -5.82 6.70
CA LEU A 48 -9.89 -5.08 7.95
C LEU A 48 -10.48 -3.67 7.88
N LEU A 49 -10.23 -2.94 6.79
CA LEU A 49 -10.81 -1.60 6.58
C LEU A 49 -12.34 -1.65 6.54
N ALA A 50 -12.92 -2.62 5.82
CA ALA A 50 -14.37 -2.79 5.73
C ALA A 50 -15.00 -3.17 7.09
N ALA A 51 -14.37 -4.08 7.83
CA ALA A 51 -14.86 -4.53 9.13
C ALA A 51 -14.76 -3.44 10.21
N THR A 52 -13.70 -2.63 10.16
CA THR A 52 -13.45 -1.56 11.13
C THR A 52 -14.14 -0.24 10.80
N TYR A 53 -14.64 -0.07 9.58
CA TYR A 53 -15.29 1.16 9.08
C TYR A 53 -16.34 1.74 10.03
N ARG A 54 -17.20 0.88 10.61
CA ARG A 54 -18.27 1.30 11.52
C ARG A 54 -17.77 1.75 12.91
N PHE A 55 -16.56 1.36 13.29
CA PHE A 55 -15.95 1.67 14.59
C PHE A 55 -15.01 2.86 14.50
N PHE A 56 -14.32 3.00 13.36
CA PHE A 56 -13.49 4.14 13.05
C PHE A 56 -13.50 4.40 11.55
N ARG A 57 -14.14 5.50 11.16
CA ARG A 57 -14.11 5.98 9.78
C ARG A 57 -12.94 6.93 9.58
N PHE A 58 -11.98 6.55 8.75
CA PHE A 58 -10.87 7.43 8.34
C PHE A 58 -11.36 8.58 7.45
N SER A 59 -10.53 9.61 7.30
CA SER A 59 -10.78 10.68 6.34
C SER A 59 -10.79 10.14 4.89
N ASN A 60 -11.49 10.84 4.00
CA ASN A 60 -11.50 10.46 2.58
C ASN A 60 -10.09 10.49 1.96
N LEU A 61 -9.23 11.42 2.41
CA LEU A 61 -7.85 11.48 1.96
C LEU A 61 -7.09 10.21 2.38
N ALA A 62 -7.23 9.77 3.64
CA ALA A 62 -6.64 8.52 4.10
C ALA A 62 -7.14 7.30 3.32
N TYR A 63 -8.45 7.21 3.03
CA TYR A 63 -8.98 6.14 2.18
C TYR A 63 -8.44 6.18 0.75
N GLY A 64 -8.31 7.37 0.16
CA GLY A 64 -7.70 7.53 -1.16
C GLY A 64 -6.25 7.07 -1.20
N LEU A 65 -5.46 7.51 -0.21
CA LEU A 65 -4.06 7.13 -0.03
C LEU A 65 -3.88 5.62 0.16
N MET A 66 -4.66 4.98 1.06
CA MET A 66 -4.64 3.53 1.24
C MET A 66 -5.08 2.77 -0.02
N GLY A 67 -6.03 3.33 -0.76
CA GLY A 67 -6.52 2.78 -2.01
C GLY A 67 -5.48 2.72 -3.12
N CYS A 68 -4.50 3.64 -3.13
CA CYS A 68 -3.40 3.61 -4.10
C CYS A 68 -2.64 2.29 -4.03
N TRP A 69 -2.22 1.87 -2.83
CA TRP A 69 -1.51 0.59 -2.65
C TRP A 69 -2.39 -0.60 -3.01
N LEU A 70 -3.65 -0.64 -2.57
CA LEU A 70 -4.56 -1.74 -2.91
C LEU A 70 -4.68 -1.92 -4.43
N VAL A 71 -4.78 -0.82 -5.19
CA VAL A 71 -4.86 -0.85 -6.65
C VAL A 71 -3.54 -1.29 -7.29
N LEU A 72 -2.43 -0.65 -6.92
CA LEU A 72 -1.11 -0.91 -7.52
C LEU A 72 -0.66 -2.34 -7.25
N HIS A 73 -0.83 -2.83 -6.03
CA HIS A 73 -0.40 -4.16 -5.64
C HIS A 73 -1.26 -5.25 -6.30
N THR A 74 -2.57 -5.03 -6.48
CA THR A 74 -3.41 -5.95 -7.27
C THR A 74 -3.03 -5.99 -8.75
N ILE A 75 -2.59 -4.87 -9.33
CA ILE A 75 -2.01 -4.83 -10.69
C ILE A 75 -0.71 -5.65 -10.74
N GLY A 76 0.20 -5.41 -9.78
CA GLY A 76 1.44 -6.17 -9.62
C GLY A 76 1.19 -7.67 -9.56
N GLY A 77 0.29 -8.11 -8.68
CA GLY A 77 -0.03 -9.54 -8.55
C GLY A 77 -0.67 -10.18 -9.79
N HIS A 78 -1.37 -9.42 -10.64
CA HIS A 78 -1.91 -9.95 -11.90
C HIS A 78 -0.83 -10.26 -12.92
N TYR A 79 0.10 -9.32 -13.10
CA TYR A 79 1.17 -9.47 -14.09
C TYR A 79 2.37 -10.23 -13.55
N THR A 80 2.51 -10.35 -12.22
CA THR A 80 3.79 -10.35 -11.49
C THR A 80 4.49 -9.00 -11.61
N PHE A 81 5.13 -8.54 -10.53
CA PHE A 81 5.65 -7.17 -10.44
C PHE A 81 6.67 -6.84 -11.54
N ALA A 82 7.51 -7.81 -11.92
CA ALA A 82 8.49 -7.66 -12.98
C ALA A 82 7.87 -7.48 -14.38
N ASN A 83 6.65 -7.99 -14.60
CA ASN A 83 6.00 -8.05 -15.91
C ASN A 83 4.86 -7.03 -16.09
N VAL A 84 4.63 -6.15 -15.12
CA VAL A 84 3.67 -5.04 -15.30
C VAL A 84 4.14 -4.17 -16.47
N PRO A 85 3.27 -3.81 -17.44
CA PRO A 85 3.66 -3.03 -18.61
C PRO A 85 4.08 -1.60 -18.22
N PHE A 86 5.35 -1.46 -17.85
CA PHE A 86 5.96 -0.25 -17.29
C PHE A 86 7.20 0.20 -18.08
N ASP A 87 7.43 -0.43 -19.24
CA ASP A 87 8.61 -0.23 -20.10
C ASP A 87 8.82 1.23 -20.49
N PHE A 88 7.75 2.00 -20.70
CA PHE A 88 7.86 3.42 -21.02
C PHE A 88 8.70 4.19 -19.97
N ILE A 89 8.54 3.89 -18.68
CA ILE A 89 9.30 4.52 -17.61
C ILE A 89 10.70 3.93 -17.53
N THR A 90 10.81 2.60 -17.64
CA THR A 90 12.11 1.90 -17.66
C THR A 90 13.01 2.44 -18.76
N ASP A 91 12.51 2.55 -19.99
CA ASP A 91 13.24 3.06 -21.16
C ASP A 91 13.56 4.56 -21.04
N LEU A 92 12.63 5.36 -20.53
CA LEU A 92 12.81 6.81 -20.37
C LEU A 92 14.01 7.15 -19.46
N PHE A 93 14.22 6.36 -18.41
CA PHE A 93 15.32 6.54 -17.47
C PHE A 93 16.53 5.61 -17.72
N GLY A 94 16.42 4.71 -18.70
CA GLY A 94 17.47 3.73 -19.02
C GLY A 94 17.71 2.72 -17.90
N PHE A 95 16.67 2.33 -17.18
CA PHE A 95 16.78 1.33 -16.11
C PHE A 95 16.98 -0.08 -16.67
N GLU A 96 17.73 -0.91 -15.95
CA GLU A 96 17.99 -2.30 -16.35
C GLU A 96 16.87 -3.26 -15.93
N ARG A 97 15.96 -2.82 -15.04
CA ARG A 97 14.83 -3.60 -14.53
C ARG A 97 13.53 -2.81 -14.53
N ASN A 98 12.41 -3.51 -14.37
CA ASN A 98 11.11 -2.91 -14.09
C ASN A 98 11.08 -2.42 -12.62
N HIS A 99 10.65 -1.17 -12.41
CA HIS A 99 10.55 -0.54 -11.09
C HIS A 99 9.10 -0.33 -10.62
N PHE A 100 8.13 -1.06 -11.18
CA PHE A 100 6.74 -0.94 -10.75
C PHE A 100 6.52 -1.34 -9.29
N ASP A 101 7.23 -2.36 -8.81
CA ASP A 101 7.38 -2.73 -7.39
C ASP A 101 7.71 -1.51 -6.53
N ARG A 102 8.69 -0.70 -6.93
CA ARG A 102 9.11 0.49 -6.17
C ARG A 102 8.03 1.53 -6.01
N VAL A 103 7.16 1.65 -7.01
CA VAL A 103 5.96 2.50 -6.93
C VAL A 103 4.95 1.89 -5.95
N GLY A 104 4.80 0.57 -5.96
CA GLY A 104 4.05 -0.19 -4.95
C GLY A 104 4.56 0.05 -3.53
N HIS A 105 5.86 -0.10 -3.28
CA HIS A 105 6.52 0.15 -2.00
C HIS A 105 6.31 1.61 -1.53
N TYR A 106 6.59 2.57 -2.40
CA TYR A 106 6.30 3.98 -2.08
C TYR A 106 4.84 4.20 -1.66
N SER A 107 3.89 3.50 -2.29
CA SER A 107 2.46 3.62 -1.96
C SER A 107 2.05 2.94 -0.65
N ILE A 108 2.70 1.86 -0.19
CA ILE A 108 2.40 1.31 1.15
C ILE A 108 2.81 2.32 2.23
N GLY A 109 3.84 3.13 1.98
CA GLY A 109 4.24 4.22 2.85
C GLY A 109 3.10 5.19 3.17
N PHE A 110 2.11 5.33 2.27
CA PHE A 110 0.94 6.17 2.52
C PHE A 110 0.09 5.74 3.72
N TYR A 111 0.24 4.50 4.21
CA TYR A 111 -0.41 4.03 5.44
C TYR A 111 0.11 4.72 6.72
N ALA A 112 1.21 5.48 6.65
CA ALA A 112 1.61 6.34 7.76
C ALA A 112 0.56 7.46 8.04
N PHE A 113 -0.19 7.90 7.02
CA PHE A 113 -1.25 8.89 7.19
C PHE A 113 -2.41 8.38 8.07
N PRO A 114 -3.10 7.26 7.74
CA PRO A 114 -4.17 6.74 8.59
C PRO A 114 -3.67 6.33 9.98
N LEU A 115 -2.44 5.83 10.12
CA LEU A 115 -1.86 5.58 11.44
C LEU A 115 -1.78 6.87 12.28
N ALA A 116 -1.24 7.95 11.69
CA ALA A 116 -1.18 9.24 12.35
C ALA A 116 -2.59 9.78 12.67
N GLU A 117 -3.54 9.66 11.73
CA GLU A 117 -4.93 10.06 11.91
C GLU A 117 -5.59 9.32 13.07
N LEU A 118 -5.44 8.00 13.15
CA LEU A 118 -6.01 7.18 14.20
C LEU A 118 -5.48 7.59 15.57
N LEU A 119 -4.15 7.68 15.71
CA LEU A 119 -3.50 8.00 16.98
C LEU A 119 -3.86 9.42 17.45
N THR A 120 -3.91 10.39 16.53
CA THR A 120 -4.31 11.77 16.83
C THR A 120 -5.78 11.84 17.24
N ARG A 121 -6.71 11.29 16.44
CA ARG A 121 -8.15 11.37 16.72
C ARG A 121 -8.56 10.58 17.97
N LYS A 122 -7.87 9.49 18.30
CA LYS A 122 -8.05 8.74 19.55
C LYS A 122 -7.26 9.31 20.73
N ARG A 123 -6.48 10.38 20.53
CA ARG A 123 -5.66 11.06 21.56
C ARG A 123 -4.72 10.12 22.30
N LEU A 124 -4.12 9.17 21.58
CA LEU A 124 -3.28 8.12 22.17
C LEU A 124 -1.85 8.57 22.46
N ALA A 125 -1.38 9.64 21.81
CA ALA A 125 -0.03 10.16 22.01
C ALA A 125 0.09 11.65 21.63
N LYS A 126 1.21 12.27 22.04
CA LYS A 126 1.57 13.63 21.62
C LYS A 126 2.05 13.65 20.16
N PRO A 127 1.96 14.80 19.44
CA PRO A 127 2.29 14.87 18.02
C PRO A 127 3.65 14.26 17.64
N ALA A 128 4.73 14.58 18.35
CA ALA A 128 6.05 14.01 18.05
C ALA A 128 6.06 12.47 18.05
N VAL A 129 5.37 11.85 19.02
CA VAL A 129 5.27 10.38 19.12
C VAL A 129 4.37 9.82 18.03
N VAL A 130 3.28 10.50 17.67
CA VAL A 130 2.41 10.07 16.56
C VAL A 130 3.18 9.96 15.24
N TYR A 131 3.97 10.98 14.91
CA TYR A 131 4.73 11.01 13.66
C TYR A 131 5.85 9.95 13.66
N LEU A 132 6.64 9.88 14.73
CA LEU A 132 7.70 8.88 14.84
C LEU A 132 7.16 7.46 14.84
N PHE A 133 6.08 7.20 15.59
CA PHE A 133 5.46 5.87 15.61
C PHE A 133 4.93 5.49 14.23
N SER A 134 4.23 6.39 13.53
CA SER A 134 3.67 6.09 12.21
C SER A 134 4.76 5.83 11.19
N LEU A 135 5.86 6.59 11.22
CA LEU A 135 7.02 6.37 10.36
C LEU A 135 7.68 5.01 10.67
N PHE A 136 8.00 4.75 11.93
CA PHE A 136 8.68 3.53 12.34
C PHE A 136 7.81 2.28 12.16
N ALA A 137 6.49 2.41 12.27
CA ALA A 137 5.56 1.32 11.99
C ALA A 137 5.64 0.90 10.51
N ILE A 138 5.72 1.86 9.57
CA ILE A 138 5.94 1.54 8.16
C ILE A 138 7.33 0.93 7.94
N MET A 139 8.38 1.50 8.52
CA MET A 139 9.73 0.94 8.38
C MET A 139 9.82 -0.49 8.92
N ALA A 140 9.16 -0.78 10.03
CA ALA A 140 9.10 -2.12 10.61
C ALA A 140 8.27 -3.08 9.75
N LEU A 141 7.16 -2.59 9.18
CA LEU A 141 6.34 -3.37 8.24
C LEU A 141 7.15 -3.73 6.98
N ALA A 142 7.85 -2.76 6.39
CA ALA A 142 8.72 -2.95 5.23
C ALA A 142 9.78 -4.01 5.51
N ALA A 143 10.59 -3.82 6.56
CA ALA A 143 11.61 -4.79 6.94
C ALA A 143 11.04 -6.19 7.24
N GLY A 144 9.85 -6.26 7.82
CA GLY A 144 9.15 -7.52 8.06
C GLY A 144 8.70 -8.20 6.77
N TYR A 145 8.19 -7.44 5.80
CA TYR A 145 7.71 -7.97 4.52
C TYR A 145 8.85 -8.48 3.64
N GLU A 146 9.97 -7.76 3.57
CA GLU A 146 11.18 -8.20 2.87
C GLU A 146 11.71 -9.56 3.39
N ILE A 147 11.61 -9.77 4.71
CA ILE A 147 11.96 -11.06 5.32
C ILE A 147 10.97 -12.15 4.89
N LEU A 148 9.68 -11.82 4.77
CA LEU A 148 8.66 -12.76 4.30
C LEU A 148 8.86 -13.13 2.82
N GLU A 149 9.21 -12.17 1.97
CA GLU A 149 9.53 -12.41 0.56
C GLU A 149 10.75 -13.29 0.40
N TRP A 150 11.82 -13.00 1.14
CA TRP A 150 12.99 -13.88 1.19
C TRP A 150 12.61 -15.30 1.63
N TRP A 151 11.83 -15.46 2.70
CA TRP A 151 11.39 -16.78 3.16
C TRP A 151 10.52 -17.50 2.14
N TYR A 152 9.59 -16.80 1.51
CA TYR A 152 8.75 -17.36 0.46
C TYR A 152 9.61 -17.85 -0.71
N ALA A 153 10.56 -17.03 -1.17
CA ALA A 153 11.47 -17.38 -2.27
C ALA A 153 12.25 -18.67 -1.98
N VAL A 154 12.76 -18.81 -0.75
CA VAL A 154 13.49 -20.01 -0.31
C VAL A 154 12.58 -21.24 -0.22
N LEU A 155 11.35 -21.09 0.28
CA LEU A 155 10.43 -22.21 0.51
C LEU A 155 9.72 -22.68 -0.77
N ALA A 156 9.23 -21.75 -1.58
CA ALA A 156 8.55 -22.05 -2.84
C ALA A 156 9.55 -22.51 -3.90
N GLY A 157 10.72 -21.85 -3.97
CA GLY A 157 11.72 -22.09 -5.00
C GLY A 157 11.18 -21.87 -6.42
N GLY A 158 12.01 -22.23 -7.41
CA GLY A 158 11.64 -22.16 -8.81
C GLY A 158 11.22 -20.76 -9.28
N GLU A 159 10.39 -20.72 -10.32
CA GLU A 159 9.93 -19.47 -10.93
C GLU A 159 9.01 -18.67 -10.00
N ALA A 160 8.09 -19.32 -9.28
CA ALA A 160 7.17 -18.63 -8.38
C ALA A 160 7.88 -17.91 -7.22
N GLY A 161 8.97 -18.51 -6.69
CA GLY A 161 9.78 -17.87 -5.67
C GLY A 161 10.56 -16.66 -6.19
N ILE A 162 11.08 -16.73 -7.43
CA ILE A 162 11.81 -15.63 -8.07
C ILE A 162 10.85 -14.47 -8.39
N GLU A 163 9.68 -14.78 -8.93
CA GLU A 163 8.70 -13.76 -9.33
C GLU A 163 8.02 -13.08 -8.13
N PHE A 164 7.78 -13.80 -7.03
CA PHE A 164 7.29 -13.20 -5.79
C PHE A 164 8.36 -12.37 -5.08
N LEU A 165 9.63 -12.82 -5.10
CA LEU A 165 10.73 -12.00 -4.57
C LEU A 165 10.90 -10.72 -5.38
N GLY A 166 10.60 -10.75 -6.69
CA GLY A 166 10.58 -9.56 -7.52
C GLY A 166 11.95 -8.94 -7.82
N SER A 167 13.05 -9.50 -7.31
CA SER A 167 14.35 -8.82 -7.32
C SER A 167 15.00 -8.63 -8.68
N GLN A 168 14.58 -9.34 -9.72
CA GLN A 168 15.10 -9.18 -11.08
C GLN A 168 16.65 -9.21 -11.17
N GLY A 169 17.33 -9.83 -10.21
CA GLY A 169 18.80 -9.87 -10.11
C GLY A 169 19.45 -8.67 -9.41
N ASP A 170 18.69 -7.70 -8.93
CA ASP A 170 19.17 -6.59 -8.10
C ASP A 170 19.54 -7.08 -6.69
N ILE A 171 20.79 -6.87 -6.30
CA ILE A 171 21.29 -7.26 -4.98
C ILE A 171 20.90 -6.28 -3.87
N TRP A 172 20.44 -5.08 -4.24
CA TRP A 172 20.02 -4.01 -3.33
C TRP A 172 18.49 -3.88 -3.25
N ASP A 173 17.80 -4.93 -3.68
CA ASP A 173 16.35 -4.93 -3.87
C ASP A 173 15.63 -4.52 -2.59
N ALA A 174 15.70 -5.38 -1.58
CA ALA A 174 15.07 -5.15 -0.28
C ALA A 174 15.45 -3.81 0.38
N GLN A 175 16.71 -3.37 0.26
CA GLN A 175 17.14 -2.10 0.85
C GLN A 175 16.49 -0.90 0.16
N THR A 176 16.35 -0.99 -1.16
CA THR A 176 15.72 0.06 -1.96
C THR A 176 14.20 0.06 -1.75
N ASP A 177 13.59 -1.10 -1.47
CA ASP A 177 12.16 -1.23 -1.21
C ASP A 177 11.80 -0.59 0.12
N MET A 178 12.51 -0.98 1.17
CA MET A 178 12.41 -0.34 2.48
C MET A 178 12.63 1.17 2.42
N LEU A 179 13.54 1.65 1.55
CA LEU A 179 13.75 3.08 1.33
C LEU A 179 12.53 3.72 0.66
N CYS A 180 11.97 3.10 -0.39
CA CYS A 180 10.76 3.56 -1.06
C CYS A 180 9.58 3.64 -0.09
N ASP A 181 9.35 2.60 0.73
CA ASP A 181 8.33 2.56 1.78
C ASP A 181 8.49 3.74 2.76
N THR A 182 9.73 3.97 3.21
CA THR A 182 10.08 5.04 4.14
C THR A 182 9.81 6.42 3.54
N LEU A 183 10.20 6.65 2.29
CA LEU A 183 9.97 7.91 1.59
C LEU A 183 8.47 8.16 1.36
N GLY A 184 7.72 7.11 1.03
CA GLY A 184 6.26 7.15 0.96
C GLY A 184 5.63 7.58 2.29
N ALA A 185 6.11 7.03 3.40
CA ALA A 185 5.67 7.39 4.75
C ALA A 185 5.99 8.83 5.12
N VAL A 186 7.19 9.32 4.80
CA VAL A 186 7.55 10.74 4.99
C VAL A 186 6.60 11.64 4.21
N THR A 187 6.32 11.33 2.95
CA THR A 187 5.35 12.08 2.13
C THR A 187 3.96 12.08 2.76
N ALA A 188 3.48 10.91 3.21
CA ALA A 188 2.17 10.78 3.86
C ALA A 188 2.09 11.63 5.14
N LEU A 189 3.16 11.67 5.94
CA LEU A 189 3.23 12.46 7.16
C LEU A 189 3.30 13.96 6.90
N VAL A 190 3.99 14.39 5.83
CA VAL A 190 3.95 15.79 5.38
C VAL A 190 2.53 16.16 4.96
N LEU A 191 1.83 15.30 4.21
CA LEU A 191 0.42 15.52 3.87
C LEU A 191 -0.46 15.57 5.13
N PHE A 192 -0.22 14.70 6.11
CA PHE A 192 -0.95 14.69 7.38
C PHE A 192 -0.74 16.00 8.16
N PHE A 193 0.46 16.57 8.14
CA PHE A 193 0.73 17.87 8.76
C PHE A 193 -0.15 18.98 8.19
N PHE A 194 -0.30 19.05 6.86
CA PHE A 194 -1.09 20.10 6.21
C PHE A 194 -2.60 19.84 6.22
N PHE A 195 -3.03 18.58 6.13
CA PHE A 195 -4.43 18.22 5.89
C PHE A 195 -5.08 17.40 7.01
N GLY A 196 -4.29 16.72 7.84
CA GLY A 196 -4.77 15.81 8.89
C GLY A 196 -5.46 16.52 10.06
N ILE A 197 -5.06 17.76 10.39
CA ILE A 197 -5.65 18.53 11.51
C ILE A 197 -7.10 18.94 11.21
N LYS A 198 -7.48 19.10 9.94
CA LYS A 198 -8.88 19.40 9.56
C LYS A 198 -9.81 18.19 9.75
N ALA A 199 -9.26 16.98 9.88
CA ALA A 199 -10.03 15.74 10.07
C ALA A 199 -10.60 15.56 11.50
N GLU A 200 -10.16 16.35 12.49
CA GLU A 200 -10.78 16.39 13.83
C GLU A 200 -12.26 16.86 13.79
N GLN A 201 -12.69 17.51 12.71
CA GLN A 201 -14.01 18.16 12.62
C GLN A 201 -15.09 17.34 11.90
N GLN A 202 -14.84 16.08 11.51
CA GLN A 202 -15.92 15.21 11.02
C GLN A 202 -16.65 14.58 12.21
N PRO A 203 -17.93 14.93 12.46
CA PRO A 203 -18.71 14.31 13.51
C PRO A 203 -18.98 12.84 13.16
N GLU A 204 -19.12 12.03 14.21
CA GLU A 204 -19.41 10.59 14.18
C GLU A 204 -20.58 10.21 13.23
#